data_AF-A0AAJ6GAW2-F1
#
_entry.id   AF-A0AAJ6GAW2-F1
#
_cell.length_a   1.000
_cell.length_b   1.000
_cell.length_c   1.000
_cell.angle_alpha   90.00
_cell.angle_beta   90.00
_cell.angle_gamma   90.00
#
_symmetry.space_group_name_H-M   'P 1'
#
loop_
_entity.id
_entity.type
_entity.pdbx_description
1 polymer ?
#
loop_
_entity_poly.entity_id
_entity_poly.type
_entity_poly.pdbx_seq_one_letter_code
_entity_poly.pdbx_strand_id
1 'polypeptide(L)'
;MYKMLSLDNNNKIINISNNSKEIDKNILYKLAKHIKEKNNNKANITEEDDKIIITNDNFQYELFFDNNINIKIIKHQDKLAFNNITYLEKEFYNYINSINIIEAKKTLKKINESIKDNMWLDFMINDYKTDLHIVGSNDLSCYHDIEIIFKNVIHIECDTHFNACPSEYDVFRADENYKDSNIKINIHTDTKTFYIICEDIDYNNKMVRYDYNYNSLYSADKENIIKKYELIKENDKWYQEKENSHKALIFTDKFFNTNDTIGIIFRIYKLCFAKVKYFRTFYYKFEYYKYDYKKGFVETELWDVEFFKHIDSGLMIDLRYLQSITVYEDFVKFCNELDNYSK
;
A
#
# COMPACT_ATOMS: atom_id res chain seq x y z
N MET A 1 12.85 10.43 -8.15
CA MET A 1 13.72 11.04 -7.12
C MET A 1 15.04 11.53 -7.70
N TYR A 2 15.76 12.37 -6.96
CA TYR A 2 17.06 12.94 -7.34
C TYR A 2 18.22 12.04 -6.92
N LYS A 3 19.26 11.86 -7.74
CA LYS A 3 20.47 11.10 -7.39
C LYS A 3 21.71 11.79 -7.94
N MET A 4 22.74 11.94 -7.12
CA MET A 4 24.01 12.51 -7.56
C MET A 4 24.76 11.47 -8.40
N LEU A 5 25.14 11.84 -9.62
CA LEU A 5 25.82 10.96 -10.56
C LEU A 5 27.34 11.17 -10.58
N SER A 6 27.78 12.42 -10.61
CA SER A 6 29.19 12.76 -10.73
C SER A 6 29.50 14.18 -10.29
N LEU A 7 30.78 14.43 -10.01
CA LEU A 7 31.36 15.74 -9.72
C LEU A 7 32.46 16.03 -10.74
N ASP A 8 32.34 17.13 -11.48
CA ASP A 8 33.37 17.65 -12.40
C ASP A 8 34.08 18.84 -11.75
N ASN A 9 35.28 18.58 -11.24
CA ASN A 9 36.06 19.60 -10.53
C ASN A 9 36.60 20.70 -11.46
N ASN A 10 36.84 20.40 -12.73
CA ASN A 10 37.40 21.37 -13.68
C ASN A 10 36.36 22.43 -14.04
N ASN A 11 35.13 22.00 -14.30
CA ASN A 11 34.03 22.88 -14.65
C ASN A 11 33.20 23.33 -13.44
N LYS A 12 33.48 22.77 -12.25
CA LYS A 12 32.76 23.00 -10.99
C LYS A 12 31.28 22.63 -11.06
N ILE A 13 30.99 21.48 -11.66
CA ILE A 13 29.63 21.01 -11.94
C ILE A 13 29.32 19.76 -11.12
N ILE A 14 28.13 19.72 -10.53
CA ILE A 14 27.54 18.53 -9.92
C ILE A 14 26.42 18.05 -10.85
N ASN A 15 26.52 16.80 -11.30
CA ASN A 15 25.53 16.17 -12.16
C ASN A 15 24.57 15.34 -11.31
N ILE A 16 23.27 15.56 -11.50
CA ILE A 16 22.19 14.96 -10.73
C ILE A 16 21.17 14.37 -11.70
N SER A 17 20.87 13.08 -11.61
CA SER A 17 19.74 12.49 -12.31
C SER A 17 18.43 12.75 -11.55
N ASN A 18 17.32 12.74 -12.28
CA ASN A 18 15.99 12.68 -11.71
C ASN A 18 15.17 11.63 -12.45
N ASN A 19 14.45 10.78 -11.71
CA ASN A 19 13.55 9.76 -12.29
C ASN A 19 12.29 10.35 -12.96
N SER A 20 12.14 11.68 -13.03
CA SER A 20 11.01 12.32 -13.71
C SER A 20 11.02 12.01 -15.21
N LYS A 21 9.88 11.54 -15.75
CA LYS A 21 9.70 11.29 -17.19
C LYS A 21 9.67 12.56 -18.02
N GLU A 22 9.33 13.69 -17.40
CA GLU A 22 9.37 15.01 -18.02
C GLU A 22 10.43 15.86 -17.32
N ILE A 23 11.40 16.32 -18.10
CA ILE A 23 12.41 17.28 -17.69
C ILE A 23 11.82 18.67 -17.90
N ASP A 24 11.36 19.29 -16.81
CA ASP A 24 10.76 20.63 -16.83
C ASP A 24 11.49 21.55 -15.83
N LYS A 25 11.54 22.84 -16.15
CA LYS A 25 12.12 23.94 -15.35
C LYS A 25 11.60 23.97 -13.92
N ASN A 26 10.37 23.50 -13.69
CA ASN A 26 9.79 23.28 -12.35
C ASN A 26 10.68 22.41 -11.43
N ILE A 27 11.39 21.42 -11.99
CA ILE A 27 12.29 20.54 -11.23
C ILE A 27 13.51 21.31 -10.72
N LEU A 28 14.09 22.17 -11.56
CA LEU A 28 15.20 23.05 -11.16
C LEU A 28 14.73 24.03 -10.09
N TYR A 29 13.54 24.61 -10.27
CA TYR A 29 13.01 25.61 -9.34
C TYR A 29 12.77 25.00 -7.96
N LYS A 30 12.23 23.79 -7.92
CA LYS A 30 12.01 23.02 -6.70
C LYS A 30 13.33 22.74 -5.97
N LEU A 31 14.37 22.33 -6.70
CA LEU A 31 15.70 22.11 -6.12
C LEU A 31 16.32 23.41 -5.60
N ALA A 32 16.24 24.50 -6.37
CA ALA A 32 16.70 25.82 -5.95
C ALA A 32 15.98 26.30 -4.68
N LYS A 33 14.65 26.18 -4.63
CA LYS A 33 13.85 26.53 -3.46
C LYS A 33 14.27 25.74 -2.22
N HIS A 34 14.52 24.43 -2.38
CA HIS A 34 14.98 23.59 -1.28
C HIS A 34 16.39 23.97 -0.78
N ILE A 35 17.33 24.25 -1.69
CA ILE A 35 18.67 24.76 -1.33
C ILE A 35 18.55 26.08 -0.57
N LYS A 36 17.67 26.99 -1.02
CA LYS A 36 17.37 28.25 -0.33
C LYS A 36 16.85 28.02 1.10
N GLU A 37 15.90 27.11 1.28
CA GLU A 37 15.32 26.77 2.58
C GLU A 37 16.38 26.20 3.54
N LYS A 38 17.23 25.30 3.07
CA LYS A 38 18.35 24.75 3.86
C LYS A 38 19.42 25.78 4.23
N ASN A 39 19.50 26.88 3.49
CA ASN A 39 20.39 28.01 3.75
C ASN A 39 19.66 29.20 4.43
N ASN A 40 18.73 28.90 5.34
CA ASN A 40 18.01 29.88 6.16
C ASN A 40 17.21 30.92 5.37
N ASN A 41 16.76 30.58 4.16
CA ASN A 41 15.95 31.45 3.29
C ASN A 41 16.61 32.78 2.89
N LYS A 42 17.91 32.96 3.11
CA LYS A 42 18.63 34.21 2.81
C LYS A 42 19.04 34.35 1.33
N ALA A 43 18.86 33.31 0.52
CA ALA A 43 19.22 33.34 -0.88
C ALA A 43 18.12 33.92 -1.77
N ASN A 44 18.53 34.67 -2.78
CA ASN A 44 17.68 35.12 -3.88
C ASN A 44 17.69 34.07 -4.99
N ILE A 45 16.53 33.88 -5.64
CA ILE A 45 16.37 33.00 -6.79
C ILE A 45 16.00 33.88 -7.97
N THR A 46 16.77 33.79 -9.04
CA THR A 46 16.54 34.50 -10.31
C THR A 46 16.36 33.46 -11.40
N GLU A 47 15.33 33.62 -12.22
CA GLU A 47 15.09 32.77 -13.38
C GLU A 47 15.59 33.47 -14.64
N GLU A 48 16.36 32.74 -15.44
CA GLU A 48 16.72 33.11 -16.81
C GLU A 48 16.15 32.04 -17.76
N ASP A 49 16.14 32.27 -19.07
CA ASP A 49 15.39 31.45 -20.04
C ASP A 49 15.61 29.93 -19.84
N ASP A 50 16.86 29.48 -19.71
CA ASP A 50 17.22 28.05 -19.61
C ASP A 50 17.86 27.64 -18.26
N LYS A 51 17.94 28.55 -17.29
CA LYS A 51 18.61 28.28 -16.00
C LYS A 51 18.00 29.02 -14.81
N ILE A 52 18.31 28.52 -13.62
CA ILE A 52 17.92 29.13 -12.35
C ILE A 52 19.17 29.44 -11.56
N ILE A 53 19.30 30.71 -11.16
CA ILE A 53 20.43 31.18 -10.37
C ILE A 53 19.97 31.33 -8.92
N ILE A 54 20.69 30.70 -8.01
CA ILE A 54 20.52 30.90 -6.57
C ILE A 54 21.75 31.57 -6.00
N THR A 55 21.56 32.69 -5.31
CA THR A 55 22.68 33.52 -4.83
C THR A 55 22.44 34.11 -3.45
N ASN A 56 23.49 34.18 -2.64
CA ASN A 56 23.58 34.98 -1.42
C ASN A 56 25.03 35.45 -1.20
N ASP A 57 25.31 36.02 -0.03
CA ASP A 57 26.66 36.50 0.30
C ASP A 57 27.71 35.37 0.29
N ASN A 58 27.28 34.14 0.63
CA ASN A 58 28.14 32.99 0.83
C ASN A 58 28.34 32.15 -0.44
N PHE A 59 27.37 32.09 -1.34
CA PHE A 59 27.45 31.24 -2.53
C PHE A 59 26.64 31.78 -3.71
N GLN A 60 26.98 31.29 -4.90
CA GLN A 60 26.21 31.46 -6.11
C GLN A 60 26.27 30.17 -6.91
N TYR A 61 25.10 29.58 -7.18
CA TYR A 61 24.97 28.36 -7.98
C TYR A 61 24.04 28.60 -9.17
N GLU A 62 24.38 28.01 -10.31
CA GLU A 62 23.54 27.99 -11.52
C GLU A 62 23.01 26.57 -11.72
N LEU A 63 21.69 26.42 -11.76
CA LEU A 63 20.99 25.17 -12.02
C LEU A 63 20.48 25.18 -13.45
N PHE A 64 20.80 24.16 -14.24
CA PHE A 64 20.38 24.06 -15.64
C PHE A 64 20.25 22.60 -16.07
N PHE A 65 19.65 22.38 -17.23
CA PHE A 65 19.57 21.05 -17.84
C PHE A 65 20.61 20.89 -18.94
N ASP A 66 21.34 19.77 -18.88
CA ASP A 66 22.16 19.24 -19.97
C ASP A 66 22.21 17.72 -19.80
N ASN A 67 21.29 17.03 -20.50
CA ASN A 67 20.91 15.61 -20.35
C ASN A 67 20.39 15.20 -18.95
N ASN A 68 20.95 15.78 -17.89
CA ASN A 68 20.61 15.64 -16.48
C ASN A 68 20.49 17.04 -15.85
N ILE A 69 20.14 17.10 -14.56
CA ILE A 69 20.21 18.33 -13.78
C ILE A 69 21.68 18.61 -13.47
N ASN A 70 22.14 19.81 -13.77
CA ASN A 70 23.49 20.26 -13.46
C ASN A 70 23.43 21.43 -12.49
N ILE A 71 24.28 21.40 -11.47
CA ILE A 71 24.54 22.52 -10.57
C ILE A 71 25.96 23.00 -10.79
N LYS A 72 26.14 24.15 -11.41
CA LYS A 72 27.44 24.80 -11.55
C LYS A 72 27.69 25.75 -10.40
N ILE A 73 28.83 25.59 -9.75
CA ILE A 73 29.24 26.39 -8.60
C ILE A 73 30.04 27.59 -9.11
N ILE A 74 29.46 28.78 -9.02
CA ILE A 74 30.08 30.04 -9.46
C ILE A 74 30.88 30.67 -8.32
N LYS A 75 30.35 30.58 -7.10
CA LYS A 75 30.98 31.13 -5.89
C LYS A 75 30.62 30.26 -4.69
N HIS A 76 31.59 30.09 -3.78
CA HIS A 76 31.36 29.50 -2.47
C HIS A 76 32.29 30.15 -1.43
N GLN A 77 31.79 30.36 -0.21
CA GLN A 77 32.51 31.04 0.87
C GLN A 77 33.77 30.28 1.29
N ASP A 78 33.69 28.96 1.26
CA ASP A 78 34.85 28.10 1.48
C ASP A 78 35.65 28.00 0.19
N LYS A 79 36.78 28.71 0.16
CA LYS A 79 37.70 28.75 -0.99
C LYS A 79 38.34 27.39 -1.27
N LEU A 80 38.58 26.57 -0.24
CA LEU A 80 39.14 25.23 -0.44
C LEU A 80 38.10 24.34 -1.11
N ALA A 81 36.85 24.39 -0.62
CA ALA A 81 35.76 23.64 -1.21
C ALA A 81 35.38 24.13 -2.62
N PHE A 82 35.56 25.42 -2.91
CA PHE A 82 35.38 25.96 -4.27
C PHE A 82 36.48 25.53 -5.25
N ASN A 83 37.70 25.35 -4.76
CA ASN A 83 38.83 24.89 -5.58
C ASN A 83 38.81 23.37 -5.79
N ASN A 84 38.24 22.63 -4.84
CA ASN A 84 37.98 21.20 -4.98
C ASN A 84 36.56 20.86 -4.52
N ILE A 85 35.65 20.73 -5.49
CA ILE A 85 34.21 20.55 -5.22
C ILE A 85 33.88 19.21 -4.56
N THR A 86 34.82 18.26 -4.49
CA THR A 86 34.61 17.02 -3.72
C THR A 86 34.36 17.33 -2.23
N TYR A 87 34.88 18.43 -1.71
CA TYR A 87 34.56 18.86 -0.34
C TYR A 87 33.11 19.33 -0.17
N LEU A 88 32.41 19.67 -1.25
CA LEU A 88 30.99 20.04 -1.26
C LEU A 88 30.06 18.84 -1.47
N GLU A 89 30.61 17.66 -1.81
CA GLU A 89 29.84 16.45 -2.08
C GLU A 89 28.82 16.16 -0.97
N LYS A 90 29.27 16.20 0.29
CA LYS A 90 28.43 15.96 1.46
C LYS A 90 27.31 16.99 1.60
N GLU A 91 27.56 18.26 1.28
CA GLU A 91 26.56 19.32 1.35
C GLU A 91 25.44 19.06 0.35
N PHE A 92 25.78 18.82 -0.91
CA PHE A 92 24.81 18.57 -1.96
C PHE A 92 24.09 17.23 -1.78
N TYR A 93 24.78 16.21 -1.31
CA TYR A 93 24.16 14.94 -0.93
C TYR A 93 23.09 15.15 0.16
N ASN A 94 23.35 15.99 1.15
CA ASN A 94 22.34 16.31 2.18
C ASN A 94 21.14 17.06 1.58
N TYR A 95 21.35 17.96 0.62
CA TYR A 95 20.24 18.62 -0.08
C TYR A 95 19.39 17.61 -0.86
N ILE A 96 20.03 16.73 -1.64
CA ILE A 96 19.38 15.69 -2.44
C ILE A 96 18.61 14.70 -1.56
N ASN A 97 19.24 14.18 -0.50
CA ASN A 97 18.59 13.22 0.38
C ASN A 97 17.37 13.85 1.07
N SER A 98 17.52 15.06 1.60
CA SER A 98 16.41 15.71 2.29
C SER A 98 15.23 16.06 1.37
N ILE A 99 15.47 16.45 0.11
CA ILE A 99 14.36 16.66 -0.84
C ILE A 99 13.69 15.33 -1.21
N ASN A 100 14.45 14.25 -1.40
CA ASN A 100 13.89 12.92 -1.67
C ASN A 100 12.97 12.44 -0.52
N ILE A 101 13.39 12.59 0.73
CA ILE A 101 12.57 12.25 1.90
C ILE A 101 11.28 13.08 1.93
N ILE A 102 11.36 14.38 1.62
CA ILE A 102 10.17 15.25 1.56
C ILE A 102 9.19 14.77 0.48
N GLU A 103 9.70 14.40 -0.69
CA GLU A 103 8.86 13.88 -1.78
C GLU A 103 8.25 12.52 -1.46
N ALA A 104 9.03 11.62 -0.87
CA ALA A 104 8.53 10.34 -0.39
C ALA A 104 7.38 10.53 0.59
N LYS A 105 7.52 11.43 1.56
CA LYS A 105 6.46 11.76 2.53
C LYS A 105 5.19 12.28 1.84
N LYS A 106 5.32 13.08 0.78
CA LYS A 106 4.15 13.55 0.02
C LYS A 106 3.43 12.39 -0.67
N THR A 107 4.17 11.47 -1.29
CA THR A 107 3.60 10.27 -1.91
C THR A 107 2.94 9.38 -0.87
N LEU A 108 3.63 9.09 0.24
CA LEU A 108 3.12 8.29 1.35
C LEU A 108 1.85 8.88 1.97
N LYS A 109 1.78 10.20 2.10
CA LYS A 109 0.57 10.88 2.56
C LYS A 109 -0.60 10.60 1.63
N LYS A 110 -0.42 10.69 0.31
CA LYS A 110 -1.47 10.38 -0.67
C LYS A 110 -1.90 8.91 -0.63
N ILE A 111 -0.94 7.99 -0.46
CA ILE A 111 -1.21 6.57 -0.26
C ILE A 111 -2.11 6.38 0.96
N ASN A 112 -1.69 6.85 2.13
CA ASN A 112 -2.46 6.72 3.38
C ASN A 112 -3.85 7.38 3.27
N GLU A 113 -3.94 8.57 2.67
CA GLU A 113 -5.23 9.24 2.43
C GLU A 113 -6.17 8.40 1.56
N SER A 114 -5.65 7.70 0.55
CA SER A 114 -6.49 6.87 -0.34
C SER A 114 -7.03 5.59 0.30
N ILE A 115 -6.39 5.12 1.38
CA ILE A 115 -6.83 3.91 2.10
C ILE A 115 -7.53 4.23 3.43
N LYS A 116 -7.55 5.49 3.86
CA LYS A 116 -7.95 5.93 5.21
C LYS A 116 -9.36 5.54 5.64
N ASP A 117 -10.30 5.45 4.70
CA ASP A 117 -11.69 5.13 5.03
C ASP A 117 -11.96 3.63 5.26
N ASN A 118 -10.94 2.79 5.08
CA ASN A 118 -11.04 1.36 5.30
C ASN A 118 -10.75 1.02 6.76
N MET A 119 -11.70 0.35 7.41
CA MET A 119 -11.46 -0.20 8.75
C MET A 119 -10.40 -1.30 8.71
N TRP A 120 -10.57 -2.32 7.89
CA TRP A 120 -9.60 -3.42 7.77
C TRP A 120 -9.23 -3.60 6.30
N LEU A 121 -7.96 -3.36 5.98
CA LEU A 121 -7.42 -3.53 4.63
C LEU A 121 -6.36 -4.63 4.64
N ASP A 122 -6.50 -5.59 3.75
CA ASP A 122 -5.52 -6.65 3.53
C ASP A 122 -4.50 -6.18 2.49
N PHE A 123 -3.24 -6.56 2.70
CA PHE A 123 -2.13 -6.32 1.78
C PHE A 123 -1.43 -7.64 1.45
N MET A 124 -0.93 -7.76 0.21
CA MET A 124 -0.04 -8.84 -0.18
C MET A 124 1.06 -8.35 -1.11
N ILE A 125 2.20 -9.04 -1.09
CA ILE A 125 3.22 -8.92 -2.13
C ILE A 125 2.67 -9.57 -3.41
N ASN A 126 2.53 -8.79 -4.48
CA ASN A 126 2.02 -9.22 -5.78
C ASN A 126 3.14 -9.65 -6.74
N ASP A 127 4.22 -8.87 -6.83
CA ASP A 127 5.41 -9.18 -7.64
C ASP A 127 6.65 -8.61 -6.95
N TYR A 128 7.79 -9.28 -7.14
CA TYR A 128 9.08 -8.79 -6.67
C TYR A 128 10.19 -9.19 -7.64
N LYS A 129 10.71 -8.20 -8.36
CA LYS A 129 11.91 -8.32 -9.23
C LYS A 129 12.96 -7.31 -8.77
N THR A 130 13.14 -6.22 -9.53
CA THR A 130 13.86 -5.03 -9.08
C THR A 130 12.98 -4.14 -8.22
N ASP A 131 11.71 -3.99 -8.64
CA ASP A 131 10.68 -3.28 -7.92
C ASP A 131 9.86 -4.28 -7.09
N LEU A 132 9.39 -3.83 -5.94
CA LEU A 132 8.43 -4.56 -5.10
C LEU A 132 7.04 -3.96 -5.28
N HIS A 133 6.09 -4.80 -5.64
CA HIS A 133 4.69 -4.43 -5.82
C HIS A 133 3.87 -5.01 -4.67
N ILE A 134 3.32 -4.14 -3.83
CA ILE A 134 2.39 -4.52 -2.76
C ILE A 134 1.00 -4.04 -3.17
N VAL A 135 0.04 -4.96 -3.25
CA VAL A 135 -1.36 -4.63 -3.55
C VAL A 135 -2.19 -4.68 -2.27
N GLY A 136 -3.18 -3.79 -2.17
CA GLY A 136 -4.07 -3.69 -1.02
C GLY A 136 -5.55 -3.68 -1.43
N SER A 137 -6.39 -4.32 -0.63
CA SER A 137 -7.85 -4.24 -0.76
C SER A 137 -8.60 -4.77 0.45
N ASN A 138 -9.90 -4.47 0.50
CA ASN A 138 -10.83 -5.12 1.44
C ASN A 138 -11.16 -6.57 1.02
N ASP A 139 -10.89 -6.93 -0.24
CA ASP A 139 -11.05 -8.27 -0.76
C ASP A 139 -10.06 -8.58 -1.89
N LEU A 140 -8.85 -8.94 -1.46
CA LEU A 140 -7.72 -9.26 -2.32
C LEU A 140 -7.88 -10.52 -3.21
N SER A 141 -9.05 -11.16 -3.26
CA SER A 141 -9.30 -12.38 -4.05
C SER A 141 -10.18 -12.08 -5.24
N CYS A 142 -10.89 -10.96 -5.20
CA CYS A 142 -11.65 -10.47 -6.33
C CYS A 142 -10.96 -9.27 -6.99
N TYR A 143 -10.30 -8.41 -6.22
CA TYR A 143 -9.65 -7.22 -6.77
C TYR A 143 -8.58 -6.65 -5.87
N HIS A 144 -7.82 -5.71 -6.41
CA HIS A 144 -7.12 -4.71 -5.61
C HIS A 144 -7.50 -3.30 -6.07
N ASP A 145 -7.58 -2.38 -5.11
CA ASP A 145 -7.89 -0.96 -5.36
C ASP A 145 -6.76 -0.02 -4.95
N ILE A 146 -5.63 -0.57 -4.49
CA ILE A 146 -4.35 0.12 -4.42
C ILE A 146 -3.20 -0.83 -4.78
N GLU A 147 -2.23 -0.31 -5.52
CA GLU A 147 -0.92 -0.92 -5.77
C GLU A 147 0.14 0.08 -5.36
N ILE A 148 1.05 -0.32 -4.48
CA ILE A 148 2.18 0.47 -3.98
C ILE A 148 3.45 -0.14 -4.54
N ILE A 149 4.26 0.70 -5.19
CA ILE A 149 5.44 0.27 -5.93
C ILE A 149 6.68 0.87 -5.28
N PHE A 150 7.48 0.03 -4.65
CA PHE A 150 8.78 0.41 -4.11
C PHE A 150 9.84 0.14 -5.18
N LYS A 151 10.52 1.18 -5.63
CA LYS A 151 11.45 1.13 -6.77
C LYS A 151 12.86 0.74 -6.32
N ASN A 152 13.49 -0.17 -7.07
CA ASN A 152 14.86 -0.63 -6.82
C ASN A 152 15.10 -0.97 -5.34
N VAL A 153 14.40 -1.99 -4.85
CA VAL A 153 14.42 -2.34 -3.44
C VAL A 153 15.75 -2.98 -3.05
N ILE A 154 16.35 -2.46 -1.97
CA ILE A 154 17.65 -2.88 -1.45
C ILE A 154 17.47 -3.88 -0.29
N HIS A 155 16.42 -3.67 0.51
CA HIS A 155 16.12 -4.51 1.65
C HIS A 155 14.61 -4.57 1.92
N ILE A 156 14.14 -5.75 2.33
CA ILE A 156 12.74 -6.00 2.72
C ILE A 156 12.73 -6.77 4.03
N GLU A 157 12.05 -6.21 5.02
CA GLU A 157 11.62 -6.88 6.23
C GLU A 157 10.11 -6.75 6.33
N CYS A 158 9.38 -7.62 5.64
CA CYS A 158 7.91 -7.58 5.54
C CYS A 158 7.35 -8.99 5.32
N ASP A 159 6.17 -9.27 5.88
CA ASP A 159 5.45 -10.50 5.56
C ASP A 159 4.90 -10.46 4.13
N THR A 160 4.76 -11.63 3.51
CA THR A 160 4.11 -11.75 2.20
C THR A 160 2.65 -11.31 2.22
N HIS A 161 2.00 -11.38 3.38
CA HIS A 161 0.62 -10.97 3.61
C HIS A 161 0.51 -10.31 4.98
N PHE A 162 -0.20 -9.19 5.06
CA PHE A 162 -0.48 -8.51 6.32
C PHE A 162 -1.77 -7.71 6.25
N ASN A 163 -2.30 -7.31 7.39
CA ASN A 163 -3.45 -6.42 7.49
C ASN A 163 -3.07 -5.14 8.21
N ALA A 164 -3.88 -4.10 8.00
CA ALA A 164 -3.78 -2.87 8.77
C ALA A 164 -5.17 -2.26 8.96
N CYS A 165 -5.23 -1.30 9.90
CA CYS A 165 -6.40 -0.48 10.16
C CYS A 165 -6.16 1.00 9.76
N PRO A 166 -6.21 1.33 8.44
CA PRO A 166 -5.94 2.69 7.97
C PRO A 166 -6.81 3.79 8.56
N SER A 167 -8.01 3.45 9.06
CA SER A 167 -8.89 4.40 9.73
C SER A 167 -8.39 4.82 11.11
N GLU A 168 -7.50 4.03 11.72
CA GLU A 168 -6.94 4.30 13.06
C GLU A 168 -5.55 4.92 12.99
N TYR A 169 -4.73 4.54 12.01
CA TYR A 169 -3.35 5.01 11.90
C TYR A 169 -2.83 5.03 10.46
N ASP A 170 -1.84 5.89 10.21
CA ASP A 170 -1.07 5.87 8.96
C ASP A 170 -0.26 4.58 8.86
N VAL A 171 -0.52 3.80 7.82
CA VAL A 171 0.10 2.49 7.55
C VAL A 171 1.55 2.67 7.12
N PHE A 172 1.83 3.57 6.17
CA PHE A 172 3.16 3.75 5.60
C PHE A 172 3.82 5.06 6.05
N ARG A 173 5.05 5.01 6.57
CA ARG A 173 5.77 6.18 7.08
C ARG A 173 7.24 6.18 6.69
N ALA A 174 7.77 7.30 6.23
CA ALA A 174 9.20 7.45 5.98
C ALA A 174 9.97 7.60 7.31
N ASP A 175 11.11 6.93 7.45
CA ASP A 175 12.04 7.08 8.57
C ASP A 175 12.92 8.31 8.36
N GLU A 176 12.68 9.37 9.15
CA GLU A 176 13.41 10.64 9.04
C GLU A 176 14.83 10.57 9.57
N ASN A 177 15.12 9.58 10.41
CA ASN A 177 16.42 9.41 11.04
C ASN A 177 17.35 8.53 10.20
N TYR A 178 16.84 7.94 9.12
CA TYR A 178 17.63 7.10 8.23
C TYR A 178 18.58 7.97 7.38
N LYS A 179 19.89 7.77 7.59
CA LYS A 179 20.96 8.58 6.99
C LYS A 179 21.61 7.86 5.82
N ASP A 180 20.83 7.56 4.79
CA ASP A 180 21.30 6.97 3.53
C ASP A 180 20.73 7.75 2.34
N SER A 181 21.25 7.51 1.13
CA SER A 181 20.68 8.04 -0.14
C SER A 181 19.31 7.46 -0.45
N ASN A 182 19.05 6.27 0.09
CA ASN A 182 17.82 5.53 -0.07
C ASN A 182 16.82 5.90 1.02
N ILE A 183 15.57 5.49 0.83
CA ILE A 183 14.49 5.77 1.76
C ILE A 183 14.13 4.50 2.48
N LYS A 184 14.11 4.61 3.81
CA LYS A 184 13.52 3.59 4.66
C LYS A 184 12.06 3.94 4.93
N ILE A 185 11.16 3.03 4.59
CA ILE A 185 9.72 3.14 4.79
C ILE A 185 9.29 2.10 5.80
N ASN A 186 8.72 2.55 6.91
CA ASN A 186 8.14 1.70 7.94
C ASN A 186 6.67 1.42 7.62
N ILE A 187 6.28 0.14 7.65
CA ILE A 187 4.89 -0.30 7.48
C ILE A 187 4.36 -0.72 8.85
N HIS A 188 3.32 -0.04 9.31
CA HIS A 188 2.69 -0.29 10.60
C HIS A 188 1.49 -1.20 10.39
N THR A 189 1.42 -2.25 11.20
CA THR A 189 0.28 -3.16 11.30
C THR A 189 -0.20 -3.20 12.74
N ASP A 190 -1.31 -3.88 13.00
CA ASP A 190 -1.85 -4.03 14.36
C ASP A 190 -0.90 -4.78 15.31
N THR A 191 0.00 -5.62 14.78
CA THR A 191 0.81 -6.55 15.58
C THR A 191 2.31 -6.27 15.53
N LYS A 192 2.80 -5.67 14.44
CA LYS A 192 4.23 -5.43 14.23
C LYS A 192 4.49 -4.28 13.26
N THR A 193 5.73 -3.81 13.27
CA THR A 193 6.23 -2.84 12.30
C THR A 193 7.29 -3.52 11.43
N PHE A 194 7.12 -3.36 10.13
CA PHE A 194 8.02 -3.80 9.07
C PHE A 194 8.80 -2.63 8.52
N TYR A 195 9.81 -2.89 7.69
CA TYR A 195 10.38 -1.83 6.87
C TYR A 195 10.92 -2.31 5.52
N ILE A 196 10.95 -1.37 4.57
CA ILE A 196 11.51 -1.54 3.23
C ILE A 196 12.50 -0.41 3.01
N ILE A 197 13.64 -0.72 2.38
CA ILE A 197 14.62 0.27 1.94
C ILE A 197 14.64 0.27 0.41
N CYS A 198 14.31 1.41 -0.20
CA CYS A 198 14.15 1.55 -1.65
C CYS A 198 14.65 2.90 -2.17
N GLU A 199 14.86 3.02 -3.47
CA GLU A 199 15.30 4.28 -4.10
C GLU A 199 14.16 5.28 -4.30
N ASP A 200 12.93 4.80 -4.56
CA ASP A 200 11.76 5.63 -4.84
C ASP A 200 10.46 4.91 -4.46
N ILE A 201 9.36 5.65 -4.37
CA ILE A 201 8.02 5.09 -4.13
C ILE A 201 6.99 5.73 -5.06
N ASP A 202 6.13 4.88 -5.63
CA ASP A 202 5.00 5.27 -6.45
C ASP A 202 3.76 4.45 -6.07
N TYR A 203 2.58 4.82 -6.58
CA TYR A 203 1.35 4.09 -6.32
C TYR A 203 0.29 4.30 -7.42
N ASN A 204 -0.63 3.35 -7.49
CA ASN A 204 -1.76 3.36 -8.42
C ASN A 204 -3.05 2.99 -7.66
N ASN A 205 -4.10 3.80 -7.83
CA ASN A 205 -5.41 3.58 -7.20
C ASN A 205 -6.47 3.08 -8.18
N LYS A 206 -6.05 2.61 -9.37
CA LYS A 206 -6.96 2.00 -10.32
C LYS A 206 -7.35 0.62 -9.80
N MET A 207 -8.66 0.40 -9.65
CA MET A 207 -9.20 -0.91 -9.34
C MET A 207 -8.81 -1.91 -10.44
N VAL A 208 -8.15 -2.99 -10.06
CA VAL A 208 -7.85 -4.14 -10.92
C VAL A 208 -8.66 -5.31 -10.37
N ARG A 209 -9.60 -5.81 -11.17
CA ARG A 209 -10.37 -7.01 -10.86
C ARG A 209 -9.67 -8.22 -11.44
N TYR A 210 -9.56 -9.29 -10.65
CA TYR A 210 -9.10 -10.58 -11.14
C TYR A 210 -10.24 -11.26 -11.90
N ASP A 211 -9.91 -12.19 -12.81
CA ASP A 211 -10.92 -12.92 -13.59
C ASP A 211 -11.81 -13.73 -12.65
N TYR A 212 -13.01 -13.20 -12.42
CA TYR A 212 -14.04 -13.76 -11.55
C TYR A 212 -15.36 -13.78 -12.29
N ASN A 213 -16.19 -14.80 -12.05
CA ASN A 213 -17.49 -14.92 -12.70
C ASN A 213 -18.46 -13.84 -12.16
N TYR A 214 -18.61 -12.73 -12.88
CA TYR A 214 -19.41 -11.56 -12.48
C TYR A 214 -20.89 -11.85 -12.23
N ASN A 215 -21.42 -12.98 -12.72
CA ASN A 215 -22.82 -13.34 -12.51
C ASN A 215 -23.16 -13.56 -11.02
N SER A 216 -22.17 -13.87 -10.18
CA SER A 216 -22.37 -14.02 -8.73
C SER A 216 -22.44 -12.69 -7.96
N LEU A 217 -22.11 -11.55 -8.59
CA LEU A 217 -22.16 -10.22 -7.96
C LEU A 217 -23.56 -9.62 -7.93
N TYR A 218 -24.48 -10.13 -8.76
CA TYR A 218 -25.85 -9.65 -8.94
C TYR A 218 -26.87 -10.75 -8.65
N SER A 219 -26.69 -11.46 -7.53
CA SER A 219 -27.55 -12.54 -7.08
C SER A 219 -28.68 -12.06 -6.16
N ALA A 220 -29.83 -12.74 -6.24
CA ALA A 220 -30.93 -12.58 -5.28
C ALA A 220 -30.48 -12.84 -3.82
N ASP A 221 -29.36 -13.58 -3.65
CA ASP A 221 -28.70 -13.83 -2.38
C ASP A 221 -28.48 -12.56 -1.55
N LYS A 222 -28.12 -11.43 -2.19
CA LYS A 222 -27.85 -10.17 -1.47
C LYS A 222 -29.06 -9.70 -0.67
N GLU A 223 -30.25 -9.78 -1.26
CA GLU A 223 -31.49 -9.45 -0.55
C GLU A 223 -31.81 -10.46 0.56
N ASN A 224 -31.54 -11.75 0.31
CA ASN A 224 -31.74 -12.80 1.30
C ASN A 224 -30.79 -12.65 2.50
N ILE A 225 -29.53 -12.25 2.27
CA ILE A 225 -28.54 -11.95 3.31
C ILE A 225 -29.00 -10.76 4.16
N ILE A 226 -29.44 -9.66 3.52
CA ILE A 226 -29.95 -8.48 4.24
C ILE A 226 -31.08 -8.90 5.19
N LYS A 227 -32.02 -9.73 4.70
CA LYS A 227 -33.14 -10.23 5.52
C LYS A 227 -32.68 -11.17 6.63
N LYS A 228 -31.82 -12.16 6.31
CA LYS A 228 -31.33 -13.16 7.27
C LYS A 228 -30.58 -12.52 8.45
N TYR A 229 -29.73 -11.54 8.16
CA TYR A 229 -28.87 -10.91 9.17
C TYR A 229 -29.43 -9.57 9.67
N GLU A 230 -30.64 -9.19 9.27
CA GLU A 230 -31.31 -7.95 9.68
C GLU A 230 -30.41 -6.71 9.48
N LEU A 231 -29.78 -6.62 8.30
CA LEU A 231 -28.82 -5.56 8.00
C LEU A 231 -29.52 -4.24 7.71
N ILE A 232 -29.07 -3.16 8.37
CA ILE A 232 -29.62 -1.81 8.25
C ILE A 232 -28.61 -0.92 7.51
N LYS A 233 -29.04 -0.27 6.42
CA LYS A 233 -28.21 0.66 5.65
C LYS A 233 -28.33 2.08 6.20
N GLU A 234 -27.20 2.71 6.53
CA GLU A 234 -27.10 4.11 6.92
C GLU A 234 -25.79 4.72 6.42
N ASN A 235 -25.85 5.90 5.80
CA ASN A 235 -24.67 6.65 5.33
C ASN A 235 -23.63 5.78 4.59
N ASP A 236 -24.10 5.03 3.57
CA ASP A 236 -23.29 4.10 2.77
C ASP A 236 -22.53 3.03 3.57
N LYS A 237 -23.09 2.65 4.72
CA LYS A 237 -22.60 1.59 5.59
C LYS A 237 -23.74 0.66 5.98
N TRP A 238 -23.40 -0.60 6.23
CA TRP A 238 -24.34 -1.65 6.63
C TRP A 238 -24.05 -2.09 8.05
N TYR A 239 -25.07 -1.99 8.90
CA TYR A 239 -25.00 -2.27 10.33
C TYR A 239 -25.86 -3.47 10.69
N GLN A 240 -25.54 -4.09 11.81
CA GLN A 240 -26.39 -5.07 12.47
C GLN A 240 -26.65 -4.62 13.92
N GLU A 241 -27.90 -4.72 14.35
CA GLU A 241 -28.32 -4.47 15.73
C GLU A 241 -28.92 -5.75 16.29
N LYS A 242 -28.30 -6.31 17.33
CA LYS A 242 -28.80 -7.51 18.00
C LYS A 242 -29.33 -7.15 19.38
N GLU A 243 -30.29 -7.92 19.86
CA GLU A 243 -30.80 -7.81 21.22
C GLU A 243 -29.62 -7.86 22.23
N ASN A 244 -29.51 -6.86 23.07
CA ASN A 244 -28.42 -6.69 24.06
C ASN A 244 -27.01 -6.45 23.48
N SER A 245 -26.87 -5.97 22.25
CA SER A 245 -25.59 -5.57 21.67
C SER A 245 -25.63 -4.16 21.10
N HIS A 246 -24.49 -3.47 21.14
CA HIS A 246 -24.34 -2.22 20.40
C HIS A 246 -24.43 -2.49 18.90
N LYS A 247 -25.01 -1.52 18.19
CA LYS A 247 -25.01 -1.48 16.73
C LYS A 247 -23.60 -1.66 16.18
N ALA A 248 -23.39 -2.73 15.41
CA ALA A 248 -22.09 -3.10 14.87
C ALA A 248 -22.03 -2.81 13.37
N LEU A 249 -20.99 -2.10 12.93
CA LEU A 249 -20.67 -1.94 11.52
C LEU A 249 -20.18 -3.29 10.95
N ILE A 250 -20.81 -3.77 9.89
CA ILE A 250 -20.43 -5.03 9.24
C ILE A 250 -19.54 -4.74 8.02
N PHE A 251 -20.00 -3.89 7.10
CA PHE A 251 -19.24 -3.47 5.92
C PHE A 251 -19.77 -2.16 5.31
N THR A 252 -19.01 -1.59 4.38
CA THR A 252 -19.45 -0.43 3.58
C THR A 252 -20.37 -0.87 2.43
N ASP A 253 -21.19 0.05 1.94
CA ASP A 253 -22.03 -0.18 0.77
C ASP A 253 -21.20 -0.46 -0.49
N LYS A 254 -20.04 0.20 -0.62
CA LYS A 254 -19.03 -0.13 -1.64
C LYS A 254 -18.67 -1.61 -1.58
N PHE A 255 -18.29 -2.13 -0.41
CA PHE A 255 -17.93 -3.54 -0.24
C PHE A 255 -19.09 -4.48 -0.63
N PHE A 256 -20.30 -4.21 -0.14
CA PHE A 256 -21.49 -5.01 -0.44
C PHE A 256 -21.77 -5.09 -1.94
N ASN A 257 -21.62 -3.97 -2.65
CA ASN A 257 -21.88 -3.89 -4.08
C ASN A 257 -20.75 -4.48 -4.94
N THR A 258 -19.51 -4.54 -4.42
CA THR A 258 -18.36 -5.06 -5.18
C THR A 258 -18.04 -6.54 -4.92
N ASN A 259 -18.67 -7.17 -3.93
CA ASN A 259 -18.44 -8.56 -3.53
C ASN A 259 -19.57 -9.52 -3.92
N ASP A 260 -19.20 -10.80 -4.01
CA ASP A 260 -20.13 -11.92 -4.22
C ASP A 260 -20.69 -12.46 -2.90
N THR A 261 -21.57 -13.46 -2.98
CA THR A 261 -22.19 -14.10 -1.80
C THR A 261 -21.15 -14.63 -0.81
N ILE A 262 -20.08 -15.28 -1.28
CA ILE A 262 -19.02 -15.82 -0.39
C ILE A 262 -18.35 -14.68 0.39
N GLY A 263 -17.94 -13.61 -0.29
CA GLY A 263 -17.26 -12.47 0.35
C GLY A 263 -18.13 -11.80 1.40
N ILE A 264 -19.42 -11.63 1.11
CA ILE A 264 -20.37 -11.02 2.03
C ILE A 264 -20.58 -11.91 3.26
N ILE A 265 -20.84 -13.20 3.07
CA ILE A 265 -21.01 -14.16 4.18
C ILE A 265 -19.73 -14.20 5.03
N PHE A 266 -18.57 -14.33 4.40
CA PHE A 266 -17.30 -14.42 5.13
C PHE A 266 -16.99 -13.14 5.90
N ARG A 267 -17.37 -11.97 5.39
CA ARG A 267 -17.26 -10.70 6.12
C ARG A 267 -18.17 -10.67 7.35
N ILE A 268 -19.38 -11.21 7.26
CA ILE A 268 -20.31 -11.34 8.40
C ILE A 268 -19.73 -12.27 9.48
N TYR A 269 -19.13 -13.39 9.08
CA TYR A 269 -18.41 -14.31 9.99
C TYR A 269 -17.01 -13.82 10.39
N LYS A 270 -16.59 -12.63 9.93
CA LYS A 270 -15.27 -12.01 10.20
C LYS A 270 -14.10 -12.94 9.84
N LEU A 271 -14.21 -13.66 8.73
CA LEU A 271 -13.16 -14.53 8.22
C LEU A 271 -12.12 -13.71 7.46
N CYS A 272 -10.84 -14.02 7.69
CA CYS A 272 -9.74 -13.35 7.02
C CYS A 272 -9.67 -13.71 5.53
N PHE A 273 -8.98 -12.87 4.78
CA PHE A 273 -8.81 -12.99 3.34
C PHE A 273 -8.35 -14.37 2.85
N ALA A 274 -7.36 -14.98 3.52
CA ALA A 274 -6.83 -16.29 3.14
C ALA A 274 -7.93 -17.38 3.09
N LYS A 275 -8.90 -17.31 4.01
CA LYS A 275 -10.04 -18.23 4.06
C LYS A 275 -10.97 -17.97 2.88
N VAL A 276 -11.34 -16.71 2.66
CA VAL A 276 -12.17 -16.30 1.51
C VAL A 276 -11.57 -16.82 0.21
N LYS A 277 -10.26 -16.61 0.00
CA LYS A 277 -9.54 -17.04 -1.20
C LYS A 277 -9.61 -18.56 -1.40
N TYR A 278 -9.35 -19.35 -0.36
CA TYR A 278 -9.39 -20.81 -0.45
C TYR A 278 -10.79 -21.30 -0.82
N PHE A 279 -11.82 -20.92 -0.06
CA PHE A 279 -13.18 -21.40 -0.29
C PHE A 279 -13.79 -20.88 -1.60
N ARG A 280 -13.41 -19.69 -2.07
CA ARG A 280 -13.77 -19.23 -3.42
C ARG A 280 -13.09 -20.06 -4.51
N THR A 281 -11.80 -20.36 -4.35
CA THR A 281 -11.03 -21.13 -5.36
C THR A 281 -11.53 -22.56 -5.47
N PHE A 282 -11.89 -23.17 -4.33
CA PHE A 282 -12.28 -24.57 -4.24
C PHE A 282 -13.76 -24.76 -3.92
N TYR A 283 -14.62 -23.79 -4.29
CA TYR A 283 -16.06 -23.82 -3.94
C TYR A 283 -16.75 -25.13 -4.35
N TYR A 284 -16.33 -25.72 -5.47
CA TYR A 284 -16.86 -26.97 -6.01
C TYR A 284 -16.59 -28.20 -5.13
N LYS A 285 -15.69 -28.10 -4.14
CA LYS A 285 -15.41 -29.15 -3.16
C LYS A 285 -16.35 -29.12 -1.95
N PHE A 286 -17.28 -28.17 -1.89
CA PHE A 286 -18.10 -27.94 -0.70
C PHE A 286 -19.60 -27.92 -1.03
N GLU A 287 -20.37 -28.57 -0.17
CA GLU A 287 -21.83 -28.43 -0.08
C GLU A 287 -22.18 -27.50 1.08
N TYR A 288 -23.31 -26.80 0.99
CA TYR A 288 -23.71 -25.77 1.95
C TYR A 288 -24.78 -26.29 2.90
N TYR A 289 -24.53 -26.13 4.20
CA TYR A 289 -25.44 -26.60 5.24
C TYR A 289 -25.69 -25.54 6.30
N LYS A 290 -26.84 -25.65 6.97
CA LYS A 290 -27.16 -24.97 8.23
C LYS A 290 -27.67 -25.95 9.27
N TYR A 291 -27.64 -25.56 10.54
CA TYR A 291 -28.14 -26.43 11.61
C TYR A 291 -29.58 -26.08 11.99
N ASP A 292 -30.45 -27.07 11.97
CA ASP A 292 -31.81 -27.01 12.53
C ASP A 292 -31.90 -27.95 13.73
N TYR A 293 -32.36 -27.46 14.88
CA TYR A 293 -32.36 -28.25 16.11
C TYR A 293 -33.26 -29.51 16.07
N LYS A 294 -34.21 -29.60 15.14
CA LYS A 294 -35.08 -30.77 14.94
C LYS A 294 -34.56 -31.67 13.83
N LYS A 295 -34.03 -31.09 12.76
CA LYS A 295 -33.64 -31.81 11.53
C LYS A 295 -32.15 -32.12 11.44
N GLY A 296 -31.33 -31.57 12.33
CA GLY A 296 -29.87 -31.65 12.26
C GLY A 296 -29.32 -30.75 11.16
N PHE A 297 -28.30 -31.22 10.45
CA PHE A 297 -27.74 -30.49 9.30
C PHE A 297 -28.67 -30.58 8.09
N VAL A 298 -29.13 -29.42 7.62
CA VAL A 298 -30.00 -29.29 6.45
C VAL A 298 -29.24 -28.58 5.33
N GLU A 299 -29.25 -29.19 4.15
CA GLU A 299 -28.66 -28.59 2.95
C GLU A 299 -29.37 -27.28 2.62
N THR A 300 -28.61 -26.30 2.15
CA THR A 300 -29.12 -24.95 1.94
C THR A 300 -28.39 -24.24 0.80
N GLU A 301 -28.83 -23.03 0.49
CA GLU A 301 -28.16 -22.19 -0.50
C GLU A 301 -27.00 -21.43 0.15
N LEU A 302 -26.03 -21.01 -0.66
CA LEU A 302 -24.82 -20.36 -0.17
C LEU A 302 -25.10 -19.12 0.71
N TRP A 303 -26.16 -18.37 0.43
CA TRP A 303 -26.52 -17.19 1.24
C TRP A 303 -27.02 -17.52 2.64
N ASP A 304 -27.49 -18.76 2.87
CA ASP A 304 -28.02 -19.22 4.16
C ASP A 304 -27.05 -20.17 4.88
N VAL A 305 -25.83 -20.31 4.38
CA VAL A 305 -24.85 -21.25 4.90
C VAL A 305 -24.35 -20.87 6.30
N GLU A 306 -24.13 -21.89 7.13
CA GLU A 306 -23.44 -21.78 8.42
C GLU A 306 -22.31 -22.82 8.56
N PHE A 307 -22.38 -23.88 7.75
CA PHE A 307 -21.43 -24.98 7.69
C PHE A 307 -21.11 -25.32 6.23
N PHE A 308 -19.84 -25.55 5.94
CA PHE A 308 -19.41 -26.16 4.69
C PHE A 308 -19.13 -27.63 4.91
N LYS A 309 -19.80 -28.50 4.15
CA LYS A 309 -19.47 -29.92 4.13
C LYS A 309 -18.46 -30.15 3.02
N HIS A 310 -17.25 -30.56 3.37
CA HIS A 310 -16.26 -30.98 2.37
C HIS A 310 -16.71 -32.30 1.75
N ILE A 311 -16.87 -32.32 0.43
CA ILE A 311 -17.49 -33.45 -0.29
C ILE A 311 -16.69 -34.74 -0.08
N ASP A 312 -15.36 -34.68 -0.26
CA ASP A 312 -14.53 -35.90 -0.24
C ASP A 312 -14.34 -36.49 1.16
N SER A 313 -14.23 -35.64 2.18
CA SER A 313 -14.01 -36.11 3.57
C SER A 313 -15.30 -36.26 4.37
N GLY A 314 -16.40 -35.66 3.92
CA GLY A 314 -17.66 -35.57 4.67
C GLY A 314 -17.61 -34.67 5.91
N LEU A 315 -16.50 -33.96 6.16
CA LEU A 315 -16.34 -33.12 7.34
C LEU A 315 -17.25 -31.88 7.26
N MET A 316 -17.96 -31.62 8.36
CA MET A 316 -18.75 -30.40 8.56
C MET A 316 -17.86 -29.30 9.17
N ILE A 317 -17.63 -28.24 8.40
CA ILE A 317 -16.77 -27.12 8.76
C ILE A 317 -17.65 -25.94 9.17
N ASP A 318 -17.71 -25.66 10.46
CA ASP A 318 -18.43 -24.50 11.00
C ASP A 318 -17.70 -23.19 10.63
N LEU A 319 -18.41 -22.21 10.06
CA LEU A 319 -17.81 -20.91 9.73
C LEU A 319 -17.31 -20.17 10.98
N ARG A 320 -17.91 -20.40 12.16
CA ARG A 320 -17.43 -19.86 13.44
C ARG A 320 -16.18 -20.56 13.92
N TYR A 321 -16.03 -21.86 13.62
CA TYR A 321 -14.78 -22.57 13.89
C TYR A 321 -13.65 -22.00 13.02
N LEU A 322 -13.91 -21.77 11.73
CA LEU A 322 -12.92 -21.12 10.85
C LEU A 322 -12.49 -19.76 11.41
N GLN A 323 -13.40 -18.97 11.97
CA GLN A 323 -13.08 -17.69 12.60
C GLN A 323 -12.06 -17.83 13.75
N SER A 324 -12.10 -18.96 14.48
CA SER A 324 -11.18 -19.22 15.60
C SER A 324 -9.74 -19.55 15.14
N ILE A 325 -9.54 -19.90 13.86
CA ILE A 325 -8.21 -20.13 13.29
C ILE A 325 -7.56 -18.78 12.96
N THR A 326 -6.84 -18.21 13.93
CA THR A 326 -6.17 -16.91 13.80
C THR A 326 -4.75 -17.00 13.28
N VAL A 327 -4.11 -18.18 13.37
CA VAL A 327 -2.75 -18.45 12.88
C VAL A 327 -2.79 -18.93 11.44
N TYR A 328 -2.01 -18.30 10.55
CA TYR A 328 -2.01 -18.61 9.12
C TYR A 328 -1.53 -20.04 8.83
N GLU A 329 -0.46 -20.48 9.49
CA GLU A 329 0.12 -21.82 9.32
C GLU A 329 -0.87 -22.92 9.70
N ASP A 330 -1.69 -22.70 10.71
CA ASP A 330 -2.72 -23.65 11.12
C ASP A 330 -3.86 -23.71 10.11
N PHE A 331 -4.20 -22.57 9.49
CA PHE A 331 -5.13 -22.55 8.36
C PHE A 331 -4.57 -23.30 7.13
N VAL A 332 -3.27 -23.16 6.83
CA VAL A 332 -2.63 -23.91 5.75
C VAL A 332 -2.63 -25.41 6.02
N LYS A 333 -2.34 -25.85 7.25
CA LYS A 333 -2.45 -27.26 7.64
C LYS A 333 -3.87 -27.78 7.47
N PHE A 334 -4.87 -27.03 7.92
CA PHE A 334 -6.27 -27.36 7.73
C PHE A 334 -6.62 -27.55 6.24
N CYS A 335 -6.19 -26.65 5.36
CA CYS A 335 -6.41 -26.78 3.92
C CYS A 335 -5.74 -28.03 3.35
N ASN A 336 -4.47 -28.27 3.70
CA ASN A 336 -3.73 -29.45 3.26
C ASN A 336 -4.39 -30.75 3.73
N GLU A 337 -4.94 -30.78 4.95
CA GLU A 337 -5.71 -31.92 5.45
C GLU A 337 -6.94 -32.19 4.59
N LEU A 338 -7.71 -31.16 4.24
CA LEU A 338 -8.87 -31.32 3.34
C LEU A 338 -8.44 -31.81 1.95
N ASP A 339 -7.40 -31.20 1.38
CA ASP A 339 -6.92 -31.53 0.03
C ASP A 339 -6.34 -32.95 -0.05
N ASN A 340 -5.82 -33.51 1.05
CA ASN A 340 -5.36 -34.90 1.10
C ASN A 340 -6.50 -35.93 0.99
N TYR A 341 -7.76 -35.55 1.25
CA TYR A 341 -8.92 -36.41 1.00
C TYR A 341 -9.35 -36.40 -0.47
N SER A 342 -9.09 -35.30 -1.18
CA SER A 342 -9.32 -35.17 -2.62
C SER A 342 -8.25 -35.93 -3.43
N LYS A 343 -8.50 -37.21 -3.73
CA LYS A 343 -7.65 -38.00 -4.64
C LYS A 343 -7.90 -37.72 -6.11
#